data_AF-A0A2S3U668-F1
#
_entry.id   AF-A0A2S3U668-F1
#
_cell.length_a   1.000
_cell.length_b   1.000
_cell.length_c   1.000
_cell.angle_alpha   90.00
_cell.angle_beta   90.00
_cell.angle_gamma   90.00
#
_symmetry.space_group_name_H-M   'P 1'
#
loop_
_entity.id
_entity.type
_entity.pdbx_description
1 polymer ?
#
loop_
_entity_poly.entity_id
_entity_poly.type
_entity_poly.pdbx_seq_one_letter_code
_entity_poly.pdbx_strand_id
1 'polypeptide(L)'
;MALGQIKTGDYSSLNGTWQNGQGNQIKIHNQRMKFRDFGLTQDATPGTITKLKMDVPSLDDQQGNSKTVDGLKYHQQLTYQTSNGCQHASSSFSISGSSGGLYDVVFMPGGNNADLNNGDSSRDRIAALGTQNDPQNIPSDKIYYRSN
;
A
#
# COMPACT_ATOMS: atom_id res chain seq x y z
N MET A 1 9.42 2.49 -12.03
CA MET A 1 8.93 1.38 -11.18
C MET A 1 8.69 0.12 -12.02
N ALA A 2 9.06 -1.08 -11.55
CA ALA A 2 8.87 -2.33 -12.31
C ALA A 2 7.65 -3.14 -11.82
N LEU A 3 6.46 -2.87 -12.37
CA LEU A 3 5.21 -3.51 -11.92
C LEU A 3 5.21 -5.05 -12.02
N GLY A 4 5.92 -5.62 -13.00
CA GLY A 4 6.05 -7.09 -13.13
C GLY A 4 6.75 -7.77 -11.96
N GLN A 5 7.74 -7.11 -11.35
CA GLN A 5 8.43 -7.62 -10.15
C GLN A 5 7.55 -7.48 -8.90
N ILE A 6 6.87 -6.34 -8.77
CA ILE A 6 6.02 -6.05 -7.61
C ILE A 6 4.87 -7.06 -7.50
N LYS A 7 4.33 -7.52 -8.63
CA LYS A 7 3.30 -8.58 -8.72
C LYS A 7 3.69 -9.89 -8.04
N THR A 8 4.98 -10.20 -7.94
CA THR A 8 5.49 -11.43 -7.33
C THR A 8 6.04 -11.20 -5.92
N GLY A 9 5.87 -9.98 -5.38
CA GLY A 9 6.39 -9.58 -4.08
C GLY A 9 7.86 -9.18 -4.08
N ASP A 10 8.45 -8.93 -5.26
CA ASP A 10 9.78 -8.34 -5.37
C ASP A 10 9.67 -6.81 -5.53
N TYR A 11 10.06 -6.08 -4.49
CA TYR A 11 10.04 -4.62 -4.44
C TYR A 11 11.42 -4.01 -4.66
N SER A 12 12.38 -4.76 -5.19
CA SER A 12 13.77 -4.27 -5.36
C SER A 12 13.84 -3.00 -6.23
N SER A 13 12.99 -2.88 -7.25
CA SER A 13 12.90 -1.64 -8.06
C SER A 13 12.42 -0.42 -7.26
N LEU A 14 11.80 -0.64 -6.11
CA LEU A 14 11.27 0.37 -5.19
C LEU A 14 12.19 0.67 -4.01
N ASN A 15 13.35 0.01 -3.88
CA ASN A 15 14.31 0.23 -2.79
C ASN A 15 14.53 1.72 -2.46
N GLY A 16 14.55 2.04 -1.17
CA GLY A 16 14.73 3.40 -0.67
C GLY A 16 13.65 3.84 0.31
N THR A 17 13.66 5.13 0.63
CA THR A 17 12.63 5.76 1.47
C THR A 17 11.66 6.49 0.58
N TRP A 18 10.37 6.32 0.83
CA TRP A 18 9.29 7.03 0.19
C TRP A 18 8.58 7.87 1.23
N GLN A 19 8.23 9.10 0.90
CA GLN A 19 7.63 10.06 1.82
C GLN A 19 6.46 10.77 1.15
N ASN A 20 5.39 11.01 1.92
CA ASN A 20 4.23 11.78 1.48
C ASN A 20 4.27 13.22 2.04
N GLY A 21 3.30 14.04 1.62
CA GLY A 21 3.20 15.45 2.04
C GLY A 21 2.94 15.65 3.54
N GLN A 22 2.51 14.61 4.25
CA GLN A 22 2.29 14.61 5.70
C GLN A 22 3.54 14.24 6.51
N GLY A 23 4.65 13.88 5.85
CA GLY A 23 5.87 13.44 6.52
C GLY A 23 5.92 11.95 6.87
N ASN A 24 4.87 11.20 6.52
CA ASN A 24 4.85 9.75 6.72
C ASN A 24 5.81 9.07 5.74
N GLN A 25 6.41 7.97 6.19
CA GLN A 25 7.45 7.26 5.44
C GLN A 25 7.13 5.77 5.24
N ILE A 26 7.42 5.31 4.03
CA ILE A 26 7.54 3.89 3.67
C ILE A 26 9.02 3.61 3.39
N LYS A 27 9.60 2.63 4.08
CA LYS A 27 10.96 2.17 3.81
C LYS A 27 10.90 0.84 3.10
N ILE A 28 11.53 0.75 1.94
CA ILE A 28 11.48 -0.44 1.07
C ILE A 28 12.89 -0.99 0.90
N HIS A 29 13.03 -2.29 1.13
CA HIS A 29 14.26 -3.04 0.90
C HIS A 29 13.95 -4.46 0.42
N ASN A 30 14.30 -4.73 -0.84
CA ASN A 30 14.09 -5.98 -1.56
C ASN A 30 12.64 -6.42 -1.50
N GLN A 31 12.31 -7.44 -0.72
CA GLN A 31 10.95 -8.00 -0.62
C GLN A 31 10.16 -7.43 0.56
N ARG A 32 10.70 -6.43 1.28
CA ARG A 32 10.09 -5.89 2.49
C ARG A 32 9.77 -4.41 2.36
N MET A 33 8.53 -4.05 2.66
CA MET A 33 8.08 -2.67 2.87
C MET A 33 7.73 -2.46 4.34
N LYS A 34 8.12 -1.31 4.91
CA LYS A 34 7.82 -0.92 6.30
C LYS A 34 7.12 0.43 6.32
N PHE A 35 5.96 0.47 6.94
CA PHE A 35 5.10 1.64 7.10
C PHE A 35 5.26 2.17 8.53
N ARG A 36 5.45 3.48 8.68
CA ARG A 36 5.49 4.13 10.01
C ARG A 36 4.12 4.46 10.57
N ASP A 37 3.23 4.88 9.69
CA ASP A 37 1.88 5.33 10.01
C ASP A 37 0.96 4.74 8.96
N PHE A 38 0.15 3.77 9.39
CA PHE A 38 -0.79 3.07 8.55
C PHE A 38 -2.18 3.44 9.02
N GLY A 39 -2.95 4.07 8.14
CA GLY A 39 -4.30 4.57 8.44
C GLY A 39 -5.37 3.48 8.46
N LEU A 40 -5.14 2.38 9.21
CA LEU A 40 -6.16 1.35 9.47
C LEU A 40 -7.10 1.74 10.60
N THR A 41 -6.61 2.53 11.55
CA THR A 41 -7.34 3.00 12.73
C THR A 41 -7.16 4.51 12.85
N GLN A 42 -7.82 5.15 13.81
CA GLN A 42 -7.61 6.58 14.10
C GLN A 42 -6.17 6.89 14.55
N ASP A 43 -5.39 5.86 14.91
CA ASP A 43 -4.02 5.97 15.39
C ASP A 43 -3.00 5.46 14.36
N ALA A 44 -1.83 6.08 14.37
CA ALA A 44 -0.72 5.68 13.53
C ALA A 44 -0.23 4.26 13.87
N THR A 45 -0.53 3.30 12.99
CA THR A 45 -0.28 1.89 13.26
C THR A 45 0.88 1.37 12.40
N PRO A 46 2.11 1.18 12.92
CA PRO A 46 3.22 0.72 12.09
C PRO A 46 3.03 -0.74 11.63
N GLY A 47 3.40 -1.03 10.39
CA GLY A 47 3.22 -2.35 9.78
C GLY A 47 4.30 -2.70 8.75
N THR A 48 4.33 -3.96 8.31
CA THR A 48 5.21 -4.41 7.24
C THR A 48 4.50 -5.29 6.22
N ILE A 49 4.94 -5.21 4.97
CA ILE A 49 4.61 -6.20 3.95
C ILE A 49 5.89 -6.92 3.59
N THR A 50 5.88 -8.26 3.66
CA THR A 50 6.97 -9.10 3.16
C THR A 50 6.43 -9.98 2.04
N LYS A 51 7.00 -9.84 0.84
CA LYS A 51 6.49 -10.40 -0.42
C LYS A 51 5.08 -9.93 -0.75
N LEU A 52 4.05 -10.61 -0.26
CA LEU A 52 2.65 -10.22 -0.42
C LEU A 52 1.89 -10.46 0.89
N LYS A 53 2.60 -10.67 1.99
CA LYS A 53 2.02 -10.90 3.31
C LYS A 53 2.16 -9.66 4.15
N MET A 54 1.04 -9.18 4.68
CA MET A 54 1.00 -8.06 5.61
C MET A 54 1.13 -8.54 7.05
N ASP A 55 1.76 -7.72 7.89
CA ASP A 55 1.97 -7.93 9.31
C ASP A 55 1.91 -6.58 10.05
N VAL A 56 1.12 -6.50 11.13
CA VAL A 56 0.90 -5.30 11.94
C VAL A 56 0.93 -5.69 13.43
N PRO A 57 2.11 -5.75 14.06
CA PRO A 57 2.28 -6.39 15.36
C PRO A 57 1.48 -5.76 16.51
N SER A 58 1.19 -4.46 16.45
CA SER A 58 0.36 -3.78 17.47
C SER A 58 -1.08 -4.28 17.50
N LEU A 59 -1.51 -4.99 16.45
CA LEU A 59 -2.83 -5.60 16.33
C LEU A 59 -2.80 -7.10 16.65
N ASP A 60 -1.68 -7.63 17.18
CA ASP A 60 -1.65 -8.98 17.73
C ASP A 60 -2.09 -8.98 19.21
N ASP A 61 -2.64 -10.09 19.67
CA ASP A 61 -2.91 -10.36 21.09
C ASP A 61 -1.60 -10.70 21.82
N GLN A 62 -1.70 -10.91 23.13
CA GLN A 62 -0.53 -11.24 23.94
C GLN A 62 0.08 -12.61 23.58
N GLN A 63 -0.65 -13.44 22.83
CA GLN A 63 -0.21 -14.75 22.34
C GLN A 63 0.34 -14.70 20.90
N GLY A 64 0.36 -13.52 20.26
CA GLY A 64 0.85 -13.34 18.88
C GLY A 64 -0.16 -13.72 17.79
N ASN A 65 -1.43 -13.93 18.15
CA ASN A 65 -2.49 -14.11 17.15
C ASN A 65 -3.04 -12.74 16.76
N SER A 66 -3.45 -12.57 15.50
CA SER A 66 -4.15 -11.34 15.10
C SER A 66 -5.39 -11.14 15.98
N LYS A 67 -5.49 -9.98 16.63
CA LYS A 67 -6.75 -9.52 17.21
C LYS A 67 -7.73 -9.29 16.08
N THR A 68 -8.91 -9.87 16.21
CA THR A 68 -10.08 -9.45 15.45
C THR A 68 -10.52 -8.10 16.02
N VAL A 69 -9.90 -7.01 15.60
CA VAL A 69 -10.47 -5.68 15.82
C VAL A 69 -11.55 -5.53 14.76
N ASP A 70 -12.82 -5.35 15.13
CA ASP A 70 -13.95 -5.11 14.22
C ASP A 70 -14.10 -6.08 13.02
N GLY A 71 -13.77 -7.36 13.18
CA GLY A 71 -13.90 -8.37 12.11
C GLY A 71 -12.71 -8.49 11.17
N LEU A 72 -11.59 -7.82 11.49
CA LEU A 72 -10.45 -7.63 10.59
C LEU A 72 -9.37 -8.69 10.84
N LYS A 73 -8.86 -9.30 9.77
CA LYS A 73 -7.68 -10.20 9.81
C LYS A 73 -6.48 -9.37 9.37
N TYR A 74 -5.36 -9.39 10.10
CA TYR A 74 -4.19 -8.53 9.80
C TYR A 74 -2.97 -9.28 9.26
N HIS A 75 -2.87 -10.58 9.55
CA HIS A 75 -2.06 -11.51 8.76
C HIS A 75 -2.81 -11.89 7.49
N GLN A 76 -2.79 -11.01 6.49
CA GLN A 76 -3.45 -11.28 5.22
C GLN A 76 -2.43 -11.63 4.13
N GLN A 77 -2.79 -12.67 3.37
CA GLN A 77 -2.22 -12.87 2.05
C GLN A 77 -2.87 -11.84 1.13
N LEU A 78 -2.08 -10.88 0.69
CA LEU A 78 -2.55 -9.87 -0.22
C LEU A 78 -2.66 -10.47 -1.63
N THR A 79 -3.69 -10.07 -2.36
CA THR A 79 -3.96 -10.49 -3.73
C THR A 79 -3.76 -9.34 -4.70
N TYR A 80 -3.45 -9.71 -5.94
CA TYR A 80 -3.40 -8.79 -7.06
C TYR A 80 -4.80 -8.56 -7.62
N GLN A 81 -5.15 -7.31 -7.87
CA GLN A 81 -6.34 -6.97 -8.64
C GLN A 81 -5.96 -6.49 -10.05
N THR A 82 -6.19 -7.34 -11.05
CA THR A 82 -6.40 -6.92 -12.44
C THR A 82 -7.88 -6.68 -12.64
N SER A 83 -8.28 -5.44 -12.92
CA SER A 83 -9.44 -5.09 -13.75
C SER A 83 -10.72 -5.93 -13.51
N ASN A 84 -11.58 -5.43 -12.61
CA ASN A 84 -13.06 -5.53 -12.61
C ASN A 84 -13.68 -5.01 -11.28
N GLY A 85 -12.88 -4.47 -10.34
CA GLY A 85 -13.33 -3.64 -9.22
C GLY A 85 -12.82 -2.21 -9.35
N CYS A 86 -11.49 -2.05 -9.41
CA CYS A 86 -10.86 -0.75 -9.68
C CYS A 86 -10.96 -0.35 -11.17
N GLN A 87 -11.69 0.71 -11.48
CA GLN A 87 -11.46 1.48 -12.71
C GLN A 87 -10.16 2.29 -12.56
N HIS A 88 -9.02 1.60 -12.63
CA HIS A 88 -7.74 2.26 -12.86
C HIS A 88 -7.28 1.93 -14.28
N ALA A 89 -6.90 2.96 -15.03
CA ALA A 89 -6.26 2.87 -16.31
C ALA A 89 -5.11 1.87 -16.26
N SER A 90 -4.83 1.28 -17.42
CA SER A 90 -3.96 0.13 -17.70
C SER A 90 -2.50 0.20 -17.21
N SER A 91 -2.14 1.16 -16.37
CA SER A 91 -0.78 1.45 -15.95
C SER A 91 -0.58 1.63 -14.44
N SER A 92 -1.55 1.27 -13.58
CA SER A 92 -1.34 1.10 -12.12
C SER A 92 -1.52 -0.36 -11.66
N PHE A 93 -1.10 -0.65 -10.41
CA PHE A 93 -1.21 -1.99 -9.81
C PHE A 93 -1.56 -1.86 -8.32
N SER A 94 -2.58 -2.59 -7.84
CA SER A 94 -2.94 -2.63 -6.42
C SER A 94 -2.64 -3.98 -5.77
N ILE A 95 -2.30 -3.93 -4.49
CA ILE A 95 -2.17 -5.08 -3.60
C ILE A 95 -3.20 -4.89 -2.48
N SER A 96 -4.19 -5.78 -2.39
CA SER A 96 -5.27 -5.67 -1.40
C SER A 96 -5.44 -6.90 -0.52
N GLY A 97 -6.05 -6.72 0.65
CA GLY A 97 -6.42 -7.81 1.55
C GLY A 97 -7.51 -8.74 0.98
N SER A 98 -7.61 -9.96 1.50
CA SER A 98 -8.67 -10.91 1.11
C SER A 98 -10.06 -10.39 1.48
N SER A 99 -11.07 -10.67 0.62
CA SER A 99 -12.52 -10.39 0.75
C SER A 99 -12.93 -9.34 1.80
N GLY A 100 -13.23 -8.11 1.35
CA GLY A 100 -13.56 -6.98 2.23
C GLY A 100 -12.32 -6.27 2.80
N GLY A 101 -11.17 -6.45 2.15
CA GLY A 101 -9.86 -6.08 2.66
C GLY A 101 -9.72 -4.58 2.91
N LEU A 102 -9.50 -4.23 4.17
CA LEU A 102 -9.27 -2.88 4.67
C LEU A 102 -7.96 -2.22 4.23
N TYR A 103 -7.18 -2.85 3.36
CA TYR A 103 -5.87 -2.34 2.99
C TYR A 103 -5.65 -2.43 1.49
N ASP A 104 -5.20 -1.32 0.92
CA ASP A 104 -4.77 -1.24 -0.47
C ASP A 104 -3.42 -0.50 -0.58
N VAL A 105 -2.47 -1.12 -1.28
CA VAL A 105 -1.28 -0.43 -1.79
C VAL A 105 -1.36 -0.30 -3.29
N VAL A 106 -1.46 0.93 -3.76
CA VAL A 106 -1.46 1.25 -5.18
C VAL A 106 -0.08 1.73 -5.62
N PHE A 107 0.45 1.06 -6.64
CA PHE A 107 1.72 1.31 -7.29
C PHE A 107 1.46 1.98 -8.63
N MET A 108 1.97 3.20 -8.79
CA MET A 108 1.71 4.04 -9.94
C MET A 108 3.05 4.48 -10.54
N PRO A 109 3.51 3.89 -11.66
CA PRO A 109 4.68 4.38 -12.37
C PRO A 109 4.44 5.80 -12.92
N GLY A 110 5.53 6.56 -13.05
CA GLY A 110 5.52 7.86 -13.71
C GLY A 110 5.11 7.76 -15.18
N GLY A 111 4.34 8.74 -15.66
CA GLY A 111 3.73 8.78 -16.99
C GLY A 111 2.22 9.07 -16.94
N ASN A 112 1.52 8.79 -18.05
CA ASN A 112 0.08 9.03 -18.19
C ASN A 112 -0.75 8.03 -17.37
N ASN A 113 -0.85 8.32 -16.07
CA ASN A 113 -1.63 7.60 -15.06
C ASN A 113 -2.41 8.66 -14.28
N ALA A 114 -3.53 9.10 -14.86
CA ALA A 114 -4.33 10.23 -14.38
C ALA A 114 -5.32 9.85 -13.26
N ASP A 115 -5.63 8.57 -13.10
CA ASP A 115 -6.87 8.15 -12.42
C ASP A 115 -6.89 8.29 -10.89
N LEU A 116 -5.80 8.74 -10.29
CA LEU A 116 -5.70 9.09 -8.87
C LEU A 116 -5.30 10.56 -8.75
N ASN A 117 -6.31 11.41 -8.99
CA ASN A 117 -6.28 12.79 -9.50
C ASN A 117 -5.50 13.88 -8.73
N ASN A 118 -4.65 13.58 -7.73
CA ASN A 118 -3.97 14.64 -6.96
C ASN A 118 -2.44 14.49 -6.85
N GLY A 119 -1.79 13.59 -7.60
CA GLY A 119 -0.33 13.40 -7.55
C GLY A 119 0.43 13.88 -8.78
N ASP A 120 1.72 14.20 -8.61
CA ASP A 120 2.66 14.47 -9.70
C ASP A 120 2.88 13.20 -10.54
N SER A 121 2.22 13.16 -11.69
CA SER A 121 2.22 12.01 -12.58
C SER A 121 3.53 11.79 -13.31
N SER A 122 4.45 12.77 -13.32
CA SER A 122 5.77 12.57 -13.91
C SER A 122 6.66 11.62 -13.10
N ARG A 123 6.27 11.32 -11.86
CA ARG A 123 7.05 10.51 -10.90
C ARG A 123 6.36 9.19 -10.59
N ASP A 124 7.17 8.20 -10.25
CA ASP A 124 6.65 7.01 -9.57
C ASP A 124 6.01 7.43 -8.23
N ARG A 125 4.86 6.83 -7.93
CA ARG A 125 4.01 7.13 -6.78
C ARG A 125 3.58 5.83 -6.11
N ILE A 126 3.46 5.87 -4.79
CA ILE A 126 2.82 4.83 -3.99
C ILE A 126 1.69 5.46 -3.20
N ALA A 127 0.54 4.80 -3.14
CA ALA A 127 -0.49 5.11 -2.15
C ALA A 127 -0.69 3.88 -1.27
N ALA A 128 -0.82 4.07 0.05
CA ALA A 128 -1.08 3.01 1.00
C ALA A 128 -2.21 3.47 1.91
N LEU A 129 -3.34 2.77 1.87
CA LEU A 129 -4.61 3.26 2.40
C LEU A 129 -5.35 2.17 3.16
N GLY A 130 -5.95 2.57 4.28
CA GLY A 130 -6.95 1.77 4.96
C GLY A 130 -8.33 2.00 4.33
N THR A 131 -8.85 1.11 3.49
CA THR A 131 -10.16 1.28 2.83
C THR A 131 -10.85 -0.05 2.57
N GLN A 132 -12.17 -0.10 2.71
CA GLN A 132 -12.99 -1.26 2.33
C GLN A 132 -13.38 -1.25 0.84
N ASN A 133 -13.21 -0.11 0.18
CA ASN A 133 -13.56 0.13 -1.22
C ASN A 133 -12.31 0.45 -2.03
N ASP A 134 -12.42 0.28 -3.34
CA ASP A 134 -11.40 0.72 -4.29
C ASP A 134 -11.05 2.20 -4.07
N PRO A 135 -9.75 2.55 -3.92
CA PRO A 135 -9.35 3.91 -3.62
C PRO A 135 -9.67 4.85 -4.80
N GLN A 136 -10.52 5.84 -4.56
CA GLN A 136 -10.85 6.90 -5.51
C GLN A 136 -10.42 8.26 -4.94
N ASN A 137 -9.86 9.15 -5.78
CA ASN A 137 -9.52 10.54 -5.41
C ASN A 137 -8.63 10.69 -4.17
N ILE A 138 -7.48 9.98 -4.16
CA ILE A 138 -6.51 10.02 -3.06
C ILE A 138 -5.94 11.46 -2.92
N PRO A 139 -5.97 12.07 -1.72
CA PRO A 139 -5.37 13.38 -1.49
C PRO A 139 -3.87 13.43 -1.81
N SER A 140 -3.39 14.55 -2.36
CA SER A 140 -2.00 14.72 -2.80
C SER A 140 -0.98 14.49 -1.68
N ASP A 141 -1.32 14.92 -0.47
CA ASP A 141 -0.49 14.81 0.73
C ASP A 141 -0.40 13.38 1.28
N LYS A 142 -1.30 12.48 0.87
CA LYS A 142 -1.26 11.05 1.17
C LYS A 142 -0.44 10.24 0.17
N ILE A 143 -0.07 10.81 -0.98
CA ILE A 143 0.70 10.13 -2.02
C ILE A 143 2.19 10.17 -1.67
N TYR A 144 2.83 9.00 -1.70
CA TYR A 144 4.24 8.84 -1.41
C TYR A 144 5.07 8.95 -2.70
N TYR A 145 6.15 9.70 -2.61
CA TYR A 145 7.20 9.78 -3.64
C TYR A 145 8.51 9.30 -3.06
N ARG A 146 9.40 8.77 -3.90
CA ARG A 146 10.76 8.44 -3.47
C ARG A 146 11.44 9.72 -2.96
N SER A 147 11.88 9.68 -1.70
CA SER A 147 12.78 10.67 -1.13
C SER A 147 14.17 10.37 -1.65
N ASN A 148 14.87 11.42 -2.11
CA ASN A 148 16.30 11.34 -2.40
C ASN A 148 17.08 10.96 -1.13
#